data_AF-A0A060BSW6-F1
#
_entry.id   AF-A0A060BSW6-F1
#
_cell.length_a   1.000
_cell.length_b   1.000
_cell.length_c   1.000
_cell.angle_alpha   90.00
_cell.angle_beta   90.00
_cell.angle_gamma   90.00
#
_symmetry.space_group_name_H-M   'P 1'
#
loop_
_entity.id
_entity.type
_entity.pdbx_description
1 polymer ?
#
loop_
_entity_poly.entity_id
_entity_poly.type
_entity_poly.pdbx_seq_one_letter_code
_entity_poly.pdbx_strand_id
1 'polypeptide(L)'
;MGDPPRRRSVRPHARALRRACDSYHRWPDDFDLLAERGFNAYRFGVEWARIEPEEGRIDADAVAHYRAMVEGAVARGLAPVVTLHHFTHPAWFTAGGGWRRPDAVAHFTAYVRRVLPVLGDEVRTVVTINEPNMLAVLVRA
;
A
#
# COMPACT_ATOMS: atom_id res chain seq x y z
N MET A 1 18.68 -14.12 47.12
CA MET A 1 19.05 -14.40 45.72
C MET A 1 17.77 -14.32 44.91
N GLY A 2 17.48 -13.15 44.34
CA GLY A 2 16.19 -12.86 43.71
C GLY A 2 16.10 -13.46 42.31
N ASP A 3 14.96 -14.07 42.01
CA ASP A 3 14.65 -14.67 40.71
C ASP A 3 14.71 -13.58 39.60
N PRO A 4 15.37 -13.81 38.45
CA PRO A 4 15.47 -12.78 37.42
C PRO A 4 14.10 -12.53 36.77
N PRO A 5 13.82 -11.30 36.31
CA PRO A 5 12.52 -10.96 35.74
C PRO A 5 12.29 -11.75 34.45
N ARG A 6 11.18 -12.49 34.40
CA ARG A 6 10.74 -13.22 33.20
C ARG A 6 10.53 -12.22 32.06
N ARG A 7 11.28 -12.39 30.96
CA ARG A 7 11.07 -11.64 29.72
C ARG A 7 9.61 -11.86 29.29
N ARG A 8 8.80 -10.79 29.28
CA ARG A 8 7.48 -10.83 28.66
C ARG A 8 7.68 -11.07 27.17
N SER A 9 7.33 -12.26 26.68
CA SER A 9 7.23 -12.50 25.24
C SER A 9 6.15 -11.58 24.70
N VAL A 10 6.54 -10.59 23.90
CA VAL A 10 5.60 -9.79 23.11
C VAL A 10 4.94 -10.77 22.14
N ARG A 11 3.68 -11.13 22.39
CA ARG A 11 2.88 -11.90 21.43
C ARG A 11 2.66 -10.99 20.22
N PRO A 12 2.92 -11.42 18.97
CA PRO A 12 2.64 -10.60 17.80
C PRO A 12 1.13 -10.31 17.77
N HIS A 13 0.74 -9.07 18.05
CA HIS A 13 -0.65 -8.65 18.17
C HIS A 13 -1.33 -8.40 16.81
N ALA A 14 -0.62 -8.56 15.69
CA ALA A 14 -1.21 -8.44 14.36
C ALA A 14 -1.62 -9.83 13.84
N ARG A 15 -2.89 -10.21 14.06
CA ARG A 15 -3.50 -11.29 13.27
C ARG A 15 -3.49 -10.81 11.83
N ALA A 16 -2.73 -11.48 10.96
CA ALA A 16 -2.70 -11.15 9.53
C ALA A 16 -4.14 -11.11 8.98
N LEU A 17 -4.53 -9.95 8.41
CA LEU A 17 -5.79 -9.82 7.71
C LEU A 17 -5.71 -10.70 6.46
N ARG A 18 -6.32 -11.89 6.51
CA ARG A 18 -6.24 -12.86 5.41
C ARG A 18 -6.96 -12.36 4.15
N ARG A 19 -8.24 -12.03 4.30
CA ARG A 19 -9.13 -11.70 3.18
C ARG A 19 -9.59 -10.23 3.17
N ALA A 20 -9.78 -9.63 4.34
CA ALA A 20 -10.46 -8.32 4.47
C ALA A 20 -11.79 -8.31 3.68
N CYS A 21 -12.06 -7.28 2.88
CA CYS A 21 -13.24 -7.20 2.00
C CYS A 21 -13.08 -7.95 0.66
N ASP A 22 -11.92 -8.56 0.41
CA ASP A 22 -11.57 -9.23 -0.85
C ASP A 22 -11.59 -8.31 -2.09
N SER A 23 -11.47 -6.99 -1.91
CA SER A 23 -11.41 -6.02 -3.01
C SER A 23 -10.26 -6.27 -3.99
N TYR A 24 -9.25 -7.04 -3.60
CA TYR A 24 -8.22 -7.49 -4.55
C TYR A 24 -8.80 -8.32 -5.71
N HIS A 25 -9.87 -9.09 -5.48
CA HIS A 25 -10.57 -9.81 -6.55
C HIS A 25 -11.87 -9.13 -6.97
N ARG A 26 -12.49 -8.38 -6.05
CA ARG A 26 -13.83 -7.82 -6.20
C ARG A 26 -13.88 -6.35 -6.59
N TRP A 27 -12.73 -5.72 -6.89
CA TRP A 27 -12.70 -4.32 -7.32
C TRP A 27 -13.63 -4.01 -8.52
N PRO A 28 -13.91 -4.91 -9.49
CA PRO A 28 -14.86 -4.60 -10.55
C PRO A 28 -16.27 -4.37 -9.99
N ASP A 29 -16.73 -5.26 -9.11
CA ASP A 29 -18.01 -5.13 -8.40
C ASP A 29 -18.04 -3.84 -7.57
N ASP A 30 -16.95 -3.56 -6.84
CA ASP A 30 -16.84 -2.36 -6.00
C ASP A 30 -16.97 -1.09 -6.86
N PHE A 31 -16.41 -1.06 -8.07
CA PHE A 31 -16.50 0.09 -8.97
C PHE A 31 -17.87 0.20 -9.66
N ASP A 32 -18.48 -0.92 -10.03
CA ASP A 32 -19.84 -0.93 -10.57
C ASP A 32 -20.82 -0.31 -9.54
N LEU A 33 -20.71 -0.71 -8.27
CA LEU A 33 -21.50 -0.13 -7.19
C LEU A 33 -21.26 1.37 -7.00
N LEU A 34 -20.01 1.84 -7.11
CA LEU A 34 -19.70 3.27 -7.00
C LEU A 34 -20.31 4.07 -8.16
N ALA A 35 -20.17 3.57 -9.39
CA ALA A 35 -20.70 4.22 -10.58
C ALA A 35 -22.24 4.28 -10.55
N GLU A 36 -22.91 3.19 -10.17
CA GLU A 36 -24.37 3.13 -10.03
C GLU A 36 -24.92 4.13 -8.99
N ARG A 37 -24.11 4.49 -7.99
CA ARG A 37 -24.48 5.44 -6.93
C ARG A 37 -24.06 6.88 -7.23
N GLY A 38 -23.52 7.15 -8.42
CA GLY A 38 -23.19 8.49 -8.88
C GLY A 38 -21.90 9.06 -8.26
N PHE A 39 -21.01 8.21 -7.73
CA PHE A 39 -19.66 8.66 -7.39
C PHE A 39 -18.88 8.98 -8.66
N ASN A 40 -17.97 9.95 -8.57
CA ASN A 40 -17.17 10.44 -9.69
C ASN A 40 -15.67 10.22 -9.51
N ALA A 41 -15.25 9.68 -8.37
CA ALA A 41 -13.86 9.43 -8.04
C ALA A 41 -13.75 8.27 -7.05
N TYR A 42 -12.62 7.55 -7.10
CA TYR A 42 -12.29 6.52 -6.14
C TYR A 42 -10.82 6.62 -5.74
N ARG A 43 -10.57 6.72 -4.43
CA ARG A 43 -9.23 6.77 -3.86
C ARG A 43 -8.83 5.41 -3.32
N PHE A 44 -7.71 4.88 -3.79
CA PHE A 44 -7.16 3.60 -3.34
C PHE A 44 -5.64 3.62 -3.21
N GLY A 45 -5.10 2.64 -2.48
CA GLY A 45 -3.67 2.47 -2.27
C GLY A 45 -3.06 1.44 -3.20
N VAL A 46 -1.84 1.72 -3.69
CA VAL A 46 -0.97 0.68 -4.27
C VAL A 46 -0.13 0.09 -3.13
N GLU A 47 -0.21 -1.23 -2.95
CA GLU A 47 0.45 -1.91 -1.84
C GLU A 47 1.91 -2.22 -2.20
N TRP A 48 2.85 -1.53 -1.56
CA TRP A 48 4.29 -1.73 -1.81
C TRP A 48 4.71 -3.18 -1.55
N ALA A 49 4.19 -3.84 -0.52
CA ALA A 49 4.49 -5.26 -0.26
C ALA A 49 4.05 -6.22 -1.37
N ARG A 50 3.09 -5.81 -2.22
CA ARG A 50 2.70 -6.58 -3.41
C ARG A 50 3.60 -6.29 -4.59
N ILE A 51 3.97 -5.01 -4.80
CA ILE A 51 4.83 -4.60 -5.90
C ILE A 51 6.25 -5.12 -5.74
N GLU A 52 6.77 -5.15 -4.51
CA GLU A 52 8.12 -5.57 -4.17
C GLU A 52 8.11 -6.49 -2.94
N PRO A 53 7.68 -7.76 -3.09
CA PRO A 53 7.55 -8.70 -1.97
C PRO A 53 8.89 -9.05 -1.30
N GLU A 54 9.98 -9.00 -2.07
CA GLU A 54 11.37 -9.14 -1.63
C GLU A 54 12.17 -7.97 -2.20
N GLU A 55 13.23 -7.54 -1.49
CA GLU A 55 14.04 -6.40 -1.89
C GLU A 55 14.61 -6.59 -3.32
N GLY A 56 14.28 -5.66 -4.22
CA GLY A 56 14.67 -5.69 -5.62
C GLY A 56 13.86 -6.63 -6.53
N ARG A 57 13.01 -7.50 -5.96
CA ARG A 57 12.16 -8.41 -6.73
C ARG A 57 10.80 -7.76 -6.99
N ILE A 58 10.55 -7.40 -8.25
CA ILE A 58 9.30 -6.76 -8.66
C ILE A 58 8.29 -7.80 -9.14
N ASP A 59 7.06 -7.71 -8.64
CA ASP A 59 5.93 -8.51 -9.10
C ASP A 59 5.18 -7.77 -10.23
N ALA A 60 5.35 -8.26 -11.46
CA ALA A 60 4.71 -7.68 -12.63
C ALA A 60 3.19 -7.89 -12.65
N ASP A 61 2.69 -8.98 -12.05
CA ASP A 61 1.26 -9.27 -11.98
C ASP A 61 0.57 -8.30 -11.00
N ALA A 62 1.25 -7.95 -9.91
CA ALA A 62 0.78 -6.90 -9.00
C ALA A 62 0.70 -5.53 -9.69
N VAL A 63 1.71 -5.16 -10.50
CA VAL A 63 1.69 -3.92 -11.28
C VAL A 63 0.53 -3.94 -12.28
N ALA A 64 0.36 -5.03 -13.02
CA ALA A 64 -0.72 -5.19 -13.98
C ALA A 64 -2.11 -5.15 -13.32
N HIS A 65 -2.25 -5.75 -12.15
CA HIS A 65 -3.47 -5.70 -11.34
C HIS A 65 -3.89 -4.26 -11.01
N TYR A 66 -2.97 -3.45 -10.48
CA TYR A 66 -3.29 -2.04 -10.16
C TYR A 66 -3.51 -1.20 -11.40
N ARG A 67 -2.83 -1.49 -12.51
CA ARG A 67 -3.12 -0.84 -13.79
C ARG A 67 -4.53 -1.16 -14.28
N ALA A 68 -4.97 -2.42 -14.18
CA ALA A 68 -6.32 -2.83 -14.51
C ALA A 68 -7.37 -2.14 -13.62
N MET A 69 -7.06 -1.90 -12.34
CA MET A 69 -7.92 -1.07 -11.48
C MET A 69 -8.02 0.38 -11.99
N VAL A 70 -6.91 1.02 -12.39
CA VAL A 70 -6.95 2.38 -12.96
C VAL A 70 -7.82 2.41 -14.22
N GLU A 71 -7.60 1.49 -15.16
CA GLU A 71 -8.37 1.38 -16.39
C GLU A 71 -9.85 1.10 -16.13
N GLY A 72 -10.13 0.20 -15.19
CA GLY A 72 -11.48 -0.17 -14.80
C GLY A 72 -12.26 0.95 -14.12
N ALA A 73 -11.59 1.81 -13.35
CA ALA A 73 -12.19 3.02 -12.78
C ALA A 73 -12.53 4.02 -13.89
N VAL A 74 -11.58 4.29 -14.79
CA VAL A 74 -11.77 5.22 -15.92
C VAL A 74 -12.92 4.77 -16.82
N ALA A 75 -12.99 3.47 -17.15
CA ALA A 75 -14.05 2.89 -17.98
C ALA A 75 -15.46 3.09 -17.38
N ARG A 76 -15.56 3.29 -16.06
CA ARG A 76 -16.81 3.52 -15.32
C ARG A 76 -17.05 4.99 -15.00
N GLY A 77 -16.24 5.90 -15.54
CA GLY A 77 -16.34 7.33 -15.27
C GLY A 77 -15.86 7.75 -13.87
N LEU A 78 -15.14 6.88 -13.17
CA LEU A 78 -14.54 7.18 -11.87
C LEU A 78 -13.12 7.75 -12.09
N ALA A 79 -12.85 8.93 -11.57
CA ALA A 79 -11.49 9.46 -11.51
C ALA A 79 -10.64 8.68 -10.48
N PRO A 80 -9.57 7.98 -10.89
CA PRO A 80 -8.72 7.27 -9.95
C PRO A 80 -7.83 8.25 -9.18
N VAL A 81 -7.82 8.12 -7.84
CA VAL A 81 -6.93 8.87 -6.95
C VAL A 81 -5.99 7.86 -6.27
N VAL A 82 -4.73 7.85 -6.67
CA VAL A 82 -3.78 6.81 -6.22
C VAL A 82 -2.99 7.29 -5.01
N THR A 83 -2.98 6.48 -3.95
CA THR A 83 -2.13 6.67 -2.77
C THR A 83 -0.94 5.71 -2.82
N LEU A 84 0.29 6.23 -2.78
CA LEU A 84 1.49 5.40 -2.96
C LEU A 84 1.95 4.71 -1.67
N HIS A 85 1.70 5.32 -0.51
CA HIS A 85 1.97 4.71 0.79
C HIS A 85 0.83 4.98 1.78
N HIS A 86 0.21 3.91 2.27
CA HIS A 86 -0.90 3.96 3.21
C HIS A 86 -0.64 3.11 4.47
N PHE A 87 0.43 3.47 5.19
CA PHE A 87 0.92 2.85 6.43
C PHE A 87 1.56 1.46 6.29
N THR A 88 1.29 0.73 5.23
CA THR A 88 1.87 -0.59 4.94
C THR A 88 3.10 -0.48 4.03
N HIS A 89 4.07 -1.35 4.27
CA HIS A 89 5.29 -1.49 3.48
C HIS A 89 5.83 -2.93 3.60
N PRO A 90 6.73 -3.38 2.71
CA PRO A 90 7.21 -4.75 2.70
C PRO A 90 7.91 -5.15 4.01
N ALA A 91 7.81 -6.43 4.38
CA ALA A 91 8.43 -6.94 5.59
C ALA A 91 9.97 -6.80 5.58
N TRP A 92 10.61 -6.94 4.41
CA TRP A 92 12.06 -6.72 4.26
C TRP A 92 12.46 -5.26 4.54
N PHE A 93 11.60 -4.31 4.17
CA PHE A 93 11.81 -2.90 4.45
C PHE A 93 11.74 -2.62 5.95
N THR A 94 10.76 -3.20 6.65
CA THR A 94 10.69 -3.16 8.12
C THR A 94 11.90 -3.83 8.76
N ALA A 95 12.30 -5.01 8.27
CA ALA A 95 13.38 -5.82 8.85
C ALA A 95 14.73 -5.11 8.88
N GLY A 96 15.03 -4.26 7.89
CA GLY A 96 16.25 -3.45 7.90
C GLY A 96 16.08 -2.03 8.48
N GLY A 97 14.99 -1.76 9.22
CA GLY A 97 14.81 -0.52 9.99
C GLY A 97 13.61 0.35 9.59
N GLY A 98 12.83 -0.06 8.59
CA GLY A 98 11.62 0.64 8.14
C GLY A 98 11.89 2.09 7.75
N TRP A 99 11.08 3.03 8.21
CA TRP A 99 11.31 4.46 7.92
C TRP A 99 12.46 5.11 8.69
N ARG A 100 13.15 4.37 9.58
CA ARG A 100 14.30 4.89 10.37
C ARG A 100 15.66 4.59 9.73
N ARG A 101 15.72 3.72 8.70
CA ARG A 101 16.98 3.43 8.00
C ARG A 101 17.44 4.64 7.17
N PRO A 102 18.77 4.87 7.06
CA PRO A 102 19.31 6.02 6.34
C PRO A 102 18.92 6.09 4.85
N ASP A 103 18.62 4.94 4.24
CA ASP A 103 18.28 4.76 2.83
C ASP A 103 16.77 4.67 2.56
N ALA A 104 15.91 4.92 3.56
CA ALA A 104 14.46 4.80 3.45
C ALA A 104 13.87 5.55 2.24
N VAL A 105 14.34 6.79 2.02
CA VAL A 105 13.92 7.64 0.89
C VAL A 105 14.32 7.03 -0.45
N ALA A 106 15.49 6.39 -0.53
CA ALA A 106 15.97 5.77 -1.75
C ALA A 106 15.12 4.55 -2.12
N HIS A 107 14.80 3.68 -1.16
CA HIS A 107 13.88 2.56 -1.36
C HIS A 107 12.48 3.02 -1.77
N PHE A 108 11.91 4.00 -1.08
CA PHE A 108 10.60 4.51 -1.43
C PHE A 108 10.59 5.12 -2.84
N THR A 109 11.62 5.90 -3.19
CA THR A 109 11.76 6.47 -4.54
C THR A 109 11.89 5.38 -5.61
N ALA A 110 12.65 4.32 -5.34
CA ALA A 110 12.78 3.18 -6.23
C ALA A 110 11.42 2.50 -6.46
N TYR A 111 10.67 2.24 -5.39
CA TYR A 111 9.30 1.74 -5.45
C TYR A 111 8.38 2.64 -6.30
N VAL A 112 8.39 3.96 -6.06
CA VAL A 112 7.57 4.90 -6.84
C VAL A 112 7.88 4.81 -8.33
N ARG A 113 9.16 4.65 -8.72
CA ARG A 113 9.54 4.43 -10.12
C ARG A 113 8.95 3.14 -10.72
N ARG A 114 8.79 2.09 -9.91
CA ARG A 114 8.16 0.83 -10.33
C ARG A 114 6.65 0.93 -10.48
N VAL A 115 6.01 1.87 -9.78
CA VAL A 115 4.56 2.11 -9.82
C VAL A 115 4.16 3.08 -10.95
N LEU A 116 5.10 3.79 -11.58
CA LEU A 116 4.80 4.70 -12.70
C LEU A 116 3.90 4.07 -13.80
N PRO A 117 4.08 2.80 -14.21
CA PRO A 117 3.18 2.17 -15.19
C PRO A 117 1.73 2.06 -14.72
N VAL A 118 1.47 2.01 -13.41
CA VAL A 118 0.10 2.00 -12.86
C VAL A 118 -0.58 3.35 -13.11
N LEU A 119 0.16 4.45 -12.96
CA LEU A 119 -0.42 5.80 -12.99
C LEU A 119 -0.92 6.18 -14.38
N GLY A 120 -0.11 5.94 -15.42
CA GLY A 120 -0.41 6.39 -16.77
C GLY A 120 -0.73 7.89 -16.85
N ASP A 121 -1.44 8.28 -17.91
CA ASP A 121 -1.91 9.66 -18.10
C ASP A 121 -3.27 9.90 -17.41
N GLU A 122 -3.97 8.83 -17.01
CA GLU A 122 -5.32 8.88 -16.48
C GLU A 122 -5.37 9.25 -14.99
N VAL A 123 -4.34 8.92 -14.21
CA VAL A 123 -4.26 9.27 -12.79
C VAL A 123 -3.75 10.70 -12.63
N ARG A 124 -4.70 11.63 -12.50
CA ARG A 124 -4.41 13.07 -12.33
C ARG A 124 -4.15 13.49 -10.88
N THR A 125 -4.44 12.64 -9.90
CA THR A 125 -4.24 12.95 -8.48
C THR A 125 -3.51 11.81 -7.79
N VAL A 126 -2.32 12.12 -7.30
CA VAL A 126 -1.45 11.20 -6.58
C VAL A 126 -1.22 11.71 -5.16
N VAL A 127 -1.51 10.86 -4.19
CA VAL A 127 -1.18 11.09 -2.77
C VAL A 127 0.08 10.28 -2.46
N THR A 128 1.21 10.95 -2.23
CA THR A 128 2.47 10.25 -1.99
C THR A 128 2.43 9.44 -0.70
N ILE A 129 2.13 10.09 0.43
CA ILE A 129 2.04 9.47 1.75
C ILE A 129 0.73 9.90 2.41
N ASN A 130 -0.10 8.93 2.78
CA ASN A 130 -1.27 9.21 3.62
C ASN A 130 -0.83 9.60 5.04
N GLU A 131 -1.38 10.70 5.57
CA GLU A 131 -1.22 11.12 6.97
C GLU A 131 0.23 10.98 7.49
N PRO A 132 1.19 11.74 6.91
CA PRO A 132 2.60 11.63 7.29
C PRO A 132 2.84 11.94 8.77
N ASN A 133 1.99 12.77 9.40
CA ASN A 133 1.98 13.01 10.84
C ASN A 133 1.73 11.73 11.64
N MET A 134 0.77 10.90 11.22
CA MET A 134 0.47 9.62 11.88
C MET A 134 1.58 8.61 11.65
N LEU A 135 2.11 8.55 10.43
CA LEU A 135 3.27 7.70 10.13
C LEU A 135 4.46 8.06 11.03
N ALA A 136 4.75 9.35 11.21
CA ALA A 136 5.83 9.81 12.08
C ALA A 136 5.62 9.40 13.55
N VAL A 137 4.39 9.43 14.05
CA VAL A 137 4.07 8.97 15.42
C VAL A 137 4.28 7.46 15.54
N LEU A 138 3.80 6.67 14.58
CA LEU A 138 3.91 5.20 14.59
C LEU A 138 5.38 4.72 14.51
N VAL A 139 6.22 5.46 13.79
CA VAL A 139 7.65 5.12 13.61
C VAL A 139 8.49 5.56 14.80
N ARG A 140 8.01 6.48 15.65
CA ARG A 140 8.71 6.93 16.87
C ARG A 140 8.46 6.04 18.09
N ALA A 141 7.42 5.19 18.06
CA ALA A 141 7.17 4.16 19.05
C ALA A 141 8.12 2.96 18.90
#